data_AF-A0A2D7XB22-F1
#
_entry.id   AF-A0A2D7XB22-F1
#
_cell.length_a   1.000
_cell.length_b   1.000
_cell.length_c   1.000
_cell.angle_alpha   90.00
_cell.angle_beta   90.00
_cell.angle_gamma   90.00
#
_symmetry.space_group_name_H-M   'P 1'
#
loop_
_entity.id
_entity.type
_entity.pdbx_description
1 polymer ?
#
loop_
_entity_poly.entity_id
_entity_poly.type
_entity_poly.pdbx_seq_one_letter_code
_entity_poly.pdbx_strand_id
1 'polypeptide(L)'
;MTVTKKTGNETVEIHALKQGRITLRMIGQTPLYFNSMSAKSKRDLLIGAGKKTAAQRKEIKHNPEQEFQDSVYTQEKGDTLLCFPAAGVKQAMATAALETGGITKSSVQRLIFLPQSHINIWGKPYLKMDVVRSADMNKTPDVRTRAFLPEWCAEVEIRYVV
;
A
#
# COMPACT_ATOMS: atom_id res chain seq x y z
N MET A 1 -9.77 -30.31 -54.65
CA MET A 1 -9.98 -28.95 -54.07
C MET A 1 -8.73 -28.56 -53.32
N THR A 2 -7.95 -27.64 -53.87
CA THR A 2 -6.66 -27.17 -53.31
C THR A 2 -6.93 -25.93 -52.46
N VAL A 3 -6.74 -26.04 -51.14
CA VAL A 3 -6.92 -24.93 -50.20
C VAL A 3 -5.74 -23.98 -50.33
N THR A 4 -5.98 -22.80 -50.90
CA THR A 4 -4.98 -21.74 -51.03
C THR A 4 -4.82 -21.02 -49.69
N LYS A 5 -3.70 -21.23 -49.01
CA LYS A 5 -3.36 -20.54 -47.76
C LYS A 5 -3.05 -19.07 -48.08
N LYS A 6 -3.90 -18.15 -47.61
CA LYS A 6 -3.74 -16.71 -47.77
C LYS A 6 -2.64 -16.23 -46.82
N THR A 7 -1.42 -16.08 -47.33
CA THR A 7 -0.30 -15.47 -46.59
C THR A 7 -0.46 -13.95 -46.66
N GLY A 8 -1.20 -13.39 -45.71
CA GLY A 8 -1.25 -11.94 -45.50
C GLY A 8 -0.03 -11.50 -44.70
N ASN A 9 0.82 -10.66 -45.28
CA ASN A 9 1.78 -9.88 -44.51
C ASN A 9 1.00 -8.82 -43.73
N GLU A 10 0.52 -9.17 -42.53
CA GLU A 10 -0.03 -8.19 -41.60
C GLU A 10 1.12 -7.40 -41.00
N THR A 11 1.37 -6.22 -41.54
CA THR A 11 2.27 -5.23 -40.95
C THR A 11 1.69 -4.78 -39.61
N VAL A 12 2.33 -5.20 -38.52
CA VAL A 12 2.00 -4.74 -37.15
C VAL A 12 2.47 -3.30 -37.01
N GLU A 13 1.54 -2.35 -37.11
CA GLU A 13 1.81 -0.95 -36.81
C GLU A 13 1.66 -0.70 -35.30
N ILE A 14 2.76 -0.35 -34.64
CA ILE A 14 2.78 0.01 -33.23
C ILE A 14 2.62 1.52 -33.12
N HIS A 15 1.42 1.98 -32.77
CA HIS A 15 1.18 3.41 -32.51
C HIS A 15 1.79 3.83 -31.17
N ALA A 16 2.49 4.98 -31.17
CA ALA A 16 3.02 5.56 -29.96
C ALA A 16 1.90 6.01 -29.02
N LEU A 17 1.89 5.49 -27.79
CA LEU A 17 0.96 5.90 -26.75
C LEU A 17 1.39 7.27 -26.20
N LYS A 18 0.47 8.24 -26.20
CA LYS A 18 0.72 9.54 -25.55
C LYS A 18 0.59 9.37 -24.04
N GLN A 19 1.51 9.98 -23.30
CA GLN A 19 1.52 9.93 -21.84
C GLN A 19 1.43 11.34 -21.26
N GLY A 20 0.49 11.55 -20.36
CA GLY A 20 0.38 12.73 -19.52
C GLY A 20 1.06 12.50 -18.16
N ARG A 21 1.46 13.59 -17.52
CA ARG A 21 1.98 13.60 -16.14
C ARG A 21 1.29 14.70 -15.36
N ILE A 22 0.90 14.39 -14.13
CA ILE A 22 0.35 15.34 -13.17
C ILE A 22 0.99 15.11 -11.80
N THR A 23 1.25 16.19 -11.07
CA THR A 23 1.69 16.14 -9.67
C THR A 23 0.54 16.60 -8.79
N LEU A 24 0.11 15.74 -7.87
CA LEU A 24 -0.96 16.03 -6.92
C LEU A 24 -0.38 16.20 -5.52
N ARG A 25 -0.82 17.25 -4.83
CA ARG A 25 -0.57 17.46 -3.40
C ARG A 25 -1.83 17.15 -2.63
N MET A 26 -1.73 16.20 -1.71
CA MET A 26 -2.85 15.72 -0.89
C MET A 26 -2.68 16.23 0.53
N ILE A 27 -3.77 16.76 1.10
CA ILE A 27 -3.86 17.13 2.52
C ILE A 27 -4.83 16.16 3.17
N GLY A 28 -4.38 15.50 4.25
CA GLY A 28 -5.18 14.56 5.00
C GLY A 28 -6.35 15.25 5.70
N GLN A 29 -7.58 14.81 5.41
CA GLN A 29 -8.77 15.23 6.16
C GLN A 29 -9.05 14.35 7.38
N THR A 30 -8.46 13.15 7.41
CA THR A 30 -8.55 12.20 8.51
C THR A 30 -7.16 11.71 8.90
N PRO A 31 -6.97 11.25 10.15
CA PRO A 31 -5.69 10.74 10.58
C PRO A 31 -5.23 9.53 9.76
N LEU A 32 -3.96 9.53 9.36
CA LEU A 32 -3.35 8.39 8.68
C LEU A 32 -2.79 7.42 9.71
N TYR A 33 -3.15 6.14 9.59
CA TYR A 33 -2.60 5.07 10.42
C TYR A 33 -1.61 4.25 9.62
N PHE A 34 -0.42 4.06 10.18
CA PHE A 34 0.52 3.12 9.62
C PHE A 34 0.23 1.69 10.09
N ASN A 35 0.48 0.73 9.19
CA ASN A 35 0.21 -0.69 9.39
C ASN A 35 1.23 -1.56 8.65
N SER A 36 2.49 -1.13 8.62
CA SER A 36 3.56 -1.93 8.06
C SER A 36 3.74 -3.21 8.88
N MET A 37 4.22 -4.26 8.21
CA MET A 37 4.43 -5.56 8.85
C MET A 37 5.82 -5.55 9.53
N SER A 38 5.83 -5.83 10.84
CA SER A 38 7.07 -5.90 11.62
C SER A 38 8.06 -6.90 11.03
N ALA A 39 9.36 -6.63 11.23
CA ALA A 39 10.43 -7.54 10.81
C ALA A 39 10.30 -8.93 11.45
N LYS A 40 9.85 -8.99 12.71
CA LYS A 40 9.54 -10.23 13.42
C LYS A 40 8.45 -11.03 12.72
N SER A 41 7.31 -10.39 12.42
CA SER A 41 6.20 -11.05 11.72
C SER A 41 6.61 -11.54 10.33
N LYS A 42 7.40 -10.75 9.59
CA LYS A 42 7.96 -11.17 8.29
C LYS A 42 8.87 -12.39 8.43
N ARG A 43 9.76 -12.38 9.42
CA ARG A 43 10.69 -13.50 9.70
C ARG A 43 9.94 -14.77 10.06
N ASP A 44 8.95 -14.66 10.94
CA ASP A 44 8.12 -15.80 11.38
C ASP A 44 7.35 -16.43 10.21
N LEU A 45 6.89 -15.61 9.23
CA LEU A 45 6.26 -16.10 8.00
C LEU A 45 7.24 -16.81 7.07
N LEU A 46 8.47 -16.31 6.94
CA LEU A 46 9.49 -16.86 6.02
C LEU A 46 10.09 -18.17 6.52
N ILE A 47 10.39 -18.25 7.82
CA ILE A 47 11.06 -19.41 8.43
C ILE A 47 10.03 -20.45 8.89
N GLY A 48 8.78 -20.04 9.10
CA GLY A 48 7.74 -20.84 9.71
C GLY A 48 7.78 -20.72 11.24
N ALA A 49 6.73 -20.16 11.81
CA ALA A 49 6.60 -20.06 13.26
C ALA A 49 6.32 -21.45 13.86
N GLY A 50 7.28 -22.00 14.61
CA GLY A 50 7.06 -23.19 15.44
C GLY A 50 5.98 -22.96 16.49
N LYS A 51 5.40 -24.05 17.03
CA LYS A 51 4.44 -23.96 18.15
C LYS A 51 5.14 -23.34 19.36
N LYS A 52 4.68 -22.16 19.79
CA LYS A 52 5.21 -21.50 20.99
C LYS A 52 5.02 -22.35 22.24
N THR A 53 6.08 -22.48 23.03
CA THR A 53 6.06 -23.15 24.34
C THR A 53 5.25 -22.34 25.36
N ALA A 54 4.84 -22.97 26.48
CA ALA A 54 4.07 -22.27 27.52
C ALA A 54 4.82 -21.07 28.12
N ALA A 55 6.16 -21.14 28.22
CA ALA A 55 7.00 -20.04 28.69
C ALA A 55 6.99 -18.85 27.69
N GLN A 56 7.11 -19.13 26.40
CA GLN A 56 7.05 -18.12 25.33
C GLN A 56 5.68 -17.44 25.20
N ARG A 57 4.63 -18.01 25.80
CA ARG A 57 3.28 -17.40 25.87
C ARG A 57 3.12 -16.46 27.06
N LYS A 58 3.99 -16.57 28.08
CA LYS A 58 3.97 -15.73 29.29
C LYS A 58 4.83 -14.47 29.16
N GLU A 59 5.65 -14.35 28.10
CA GLU A 59 6.38 -13.12 27.81
C GLU A 59 5.43 -11.93 27.63
N ILE A 60 5.91 -10.73 27.96
CA ILE A 60 5.18 -9.48 27.75
C ILE A 60 4.75 -9.44 26.28
N LYS A 61 3.43 -9.45 26.08
CA LYS A 61 2.82 -9.57 24.75
C LYS A 61 3.13 -8.37 23.85
N HIS A 62 3.26 -7.18 24.45
CA HIS A 62 3.39 -5.91 23.74
C HIS A 62 4.62 -5.12 24.18
N ASN A 63 5.35 -4.59 23.20
CA ASN A 63 6.34 -3.54 23.41
C ASN A 63 5.90 -2.31 22.61
N PRO A 64 5.21 -1.34 23.23
CA PRO A 64 4.59 -0.23 22.49
C PRO A 64 5.57 0.61 21.68
N GLU A 65 6.79 0.80 22.18
CA GLU A 65 7.81 1.59 21.47
C GLU A 65 8.28 0.87 20.20
N GLN A 66 8.60 -0.42 20.31
CA GLN A 66 9.01 -1.22 19.14
C GLN A 66 7.84 -1.38 18.16
N GLU A 67 6.62 -1.63 18.64
CA GLU A 67 5.43 -1.75 17.81
C GLU A 67 5.13 -0.44 17.06
N PHE A 68 5.33 0.70 17.71
CA PHE A 68 5.22 2.01 17.08
C PHE A 68 6.24 2.16 15.94
N GLN A 69 7.53 1.90 16.19
CA GLN A 69 8.59 1.99 15.18
C GLN A 69 8.36 1.01 14.02
N ASP A 70 8.03 -0.23 14.34
CA ASP A 70 7.80 -1.31 13.38
C ASP A 70 6.53 -1.10 12.55
N SER A 71 5.59 -0.27 13.00
CA SER A 71 4.34 -0.03 12.27
C SER A 71 4.53 0.93 11.09
N VAL A 72 5.55 1.78 11.11
CA VAL A 72 5.78 2.84 10.13
C VAL A 72 6.41 2.25 8.85
N TYR A 73 6.09 2.84 7.69
CA TYR A 73 6.87 2.62 6.48
C TYR A 73 7.95 3.71 6.38
N THR A 74 9.19 3.28 6.24
CA THR A 74 10.34 4.19 6.14
C THR A 74 11.05 4.05 4.80
N GLN A 75 11.75 5.11 4.40
CA GLN A 75 12.61 5.12 3.23
C GLN A 75 13.94 5.79 3.55
N GLU A 76 15.02 5.32 2.94
CA GLU A 76 16.35 5.92 3.11
C GLU A 76 16.53 7.20 2.30
N LYS A 77 15.78 7.33 1.19
CA LYS A 77 15.90 8.42 0.22
C LYS A 77 14.56 9.12 0.08
N GLY A 78 14.56 10.44 0.25
CA GLY A 78 13.39 11.29 0.16
C GLY A 78 13.50 12.47 1.11
N ASP A 79 12.57 13.42 1.02
CA ASP A 79 12.57 14.63 1.87
C ASP A 79 12.15 14.33 3.31
N THR A 80 11.61 13.14 3.54
CA THR A 80 11.05 12.67 4.80
C THR A 80 11.35 11.18 4.95
N LEU A 81 11.63 10.77 6.19
CA LEU A 81 11.81 9.37 6.56
C LEU A 81 10.51 8.57 6.34
N LEU A 82 9.35 9.21 6.56
CA LEU A 82 8.05 8.56 6.49
C LEU A 82 7.61 8.43 5.03
N CYS A 83 7.16 7.24 4.66
CA CYS A 83 6.65 7.00 3.33
C CYS A 83 5.37 6.19 3.33
N PHE A 84 4.73 6.08 2.18
CA PHE A 84 3.58 5.20 1.98
C PHE A 84 3.72 4.44 0.65
N PRO A 85 3.38 3.15 0.60
CA PRO A 85 3.46 2.40 -0.65
C PRO A 85 2.56 3.00 -1.74
N ALA A 86 3.12 3.31 -2.90
CA ALA A 86 2.38 3.92 -4.01
C ALA A 86 1.22 3.03 -4.49
N ALA A 87 1.36 1.71 -4.36
CA ALA A 87 0.29 0.76 -4.62
C ALA A 87 -0.97 1.03 -3.78
N GLY A 88 -0.83 1.51 -2.53
CA GLY A 88 -1.95 1.86 -1.67
C GLY A 88 -2.74 3.05 -2.23
N VAL A 89 -2.06 4.10 -2.70
CA VAL A 89 -2.70 5.25 -3.35
C VAL A 89 -3.40 4.81 -4.64
N LYS A 90 -2.74 3.98 -5.46
CA LYS A 90 -3.34 3.43 -6.68
C LYS A 90 -4.62 2.62 -6.39
N GLN A 91 -4.62 1.81 -5.34
CA GLN A 91 -5.82 1.06 -4.93
C GLN A 91 -6.93 1.99 -4.44
N ALA A 92 -6.60 3.03 -3.67
CA ALA A 92 -7.58 4.03 -3.24
C ALA A 92 -8.22 4.75 -4.42
N MET A 93 -7.41 5.18 -5.40
CA MET A 93 -7.90 5.77 -6.66
C MET A 93 -8.80 4.81 -7.43
N ALA A 94 -8.40 3.54 -7.56
CA ALA A 94 -9.16 2.55 -8.30
C ALA A 94 -10.50 2.22 -7.63
N THR A 95 -10.58 2.31 -6.29
CA THR A 95 -11.84 2.21 -5.54
C THR A 95 -12.69 3.46 -5.73
N ALA A 96 -12.12 4.65 -5.60
CA ALA A 96 -12.87 5.91 -5.78
C ALA A 96 -13.45 6.06 -7.20
N ALA A 97 -12.74 5.57 -8.22
CA ALA A 97 -13.19 5.62 -9.60
C ALA A 97 -14.46 4.80 -9.89
N LEU A 98 -14.83 3.85 -9.02
CA LEU A 98 -16.08 3.09 -9.16
C LEU A 98 -17.32 3.98 -9.02
N GLU A 99 -17.18 5.12 -8.33
CA GLU A 99 -18.25 6.12 -8.19
C GLU A 99 -18.42 6.97 -9.46
N THR A 100 -17.46 6.90 -10.40
CA THR A 100 -17.52 7.63 -11.66
C THR A 100 -18.13 6.75 -12.76
N GLY A 101 -19.29 7.17 -13.28
CA GLY A 101 -19.99 6.45 -14.34
C GLY A 101 -19.10 6.12 -15.55
N GLY A 102 -19.05 4.85 -15.93
CA GLY A 102 -18.30 4.36 -17.09
C GLY A 102 -16.83 4.01 -16.84
N ILE A 103 -16.31 4.20 -15.62
CA ILE A 103 -14.94 3.82 -15.27
C ILE A 103 -14.93 2.51 -14.50
N THR A 104 -14.09 1.56 -14.94
CA THR A 104 -13.87 0.30 -14.21
C THR A 104 -12.57 0.34 -13.43
N LYS A 105 -12.52 -0.44 -12.33
CA LYS A 105 -11.30 -0.62 -11.52
C LYS A 105 -10.11 -1.10 -12.36
N SER A 106 -10.36 -1.98 -13.33
CA SER A 106 -9.33 -2.54 -14.21
C SER A 106 -8.79 -1.50 -15.18
N SER A 107 -9.62 -0.60 -15.71
CA SER A 107 -9.18 0.53 -16.54
C SER A 107 -8.21 1.43 -15.79
N VAL A 108 -8.54 1.80 -14.54
CA VAL A 108 -7.66 2.64 -13.70
C VAL A 108 -6.33 1.94 -13.42
N GLN A 109 -6.37 0.66 -13.06
CA GLN A 109 -5.16 -0.10 -12.78
C GLN A 109 -4.23 -0.23 -13.99
N ARG A 110 -4.78 -0.25 -15.22
CA ARG A 110 -4.02 -0.35 -16.46
C ARG A 110 -3.51 0.98 -17.00
N LEU A 111 -4.28 2.05 -16.86
CA LEU A 111 -4.01 3.33 -17.52
C LEU A 111 -3.25 4.31 -16.62
N ILE A 112 -3.31 4.13 -15.30
CA ILE A 112 -2.65 5.00 -14.32
C ILE A 112 -1.39 4.35 -13.77
N PHE A 113 -0.29 5.08 -13.77
CA PHE A 113 1.01 4.66 -13.29
C PHE A 113 1.55 5.66 -12.26
N LEU A 114 2.01 5.14 -11.13
CA LEU A 114 2.77 5.92 -10.16
C LEU A 114 4.24 5.50 -10.33
N PRO A 115 5.13 6.41 -10.76
CA PRO A 115 6.52 6.06 -11.04
C PRO A 115 7.32 5.80 -9.76
N GLN A 116 6.90 6.35 -8.62
CA GLN A 116 7.49 6.04 -7.33
C GLN A 116 6.97 4.71 -6.77
N SER A 117 7.84 3.97 -6.09
CA SER A 117 7.42 2.83 -5.25
C SER A 117 6.88 3.28 -3.89
N HIS A 118 7.45 4.36 -3.36
CA HIS A 118 7.13 4.97 -2.08
C HIS A 118 6.85 6.46 -2.26
N ILE A 119 5.79 6.93 -1.61
CA ILE A 119 5.35 8.32 -1.63
C ILE A 119 5.81 8.98 -0.34
N ASN A 120 6.38 10.18 -0.44
CA ASN A 120 6.77 10.98 0.72
C ASN A 120 5.53 11.35 1.54
N ILE A 121 5.58 11.11 2.85
CA ILE A 121 4.55 11.53 3.81
C ILE A 121 5.17 12.54 4.77
N TRP A 122 4.55 13.71 4.87
CA TRP A 122 4.89 14.70 5.89
C TRP A 122 3.83 14.71 6.97
N GLY A 123 4.28 14.78 8.21
CA GLY A 123 3.43 14.83 9.40
C GLY A 123 4.19 14.34 10.62
N LYS A 124 3.67 14.63 11.81
CA LYS A 124 4.28 14.20 13.06
C LYS A 124 3.63 12.89 13.53
N PRO A 125 4.39 11.79 13.66
CA PRO A 125 3.84 10.53 14.12
C PRO A 125 3.66 10.55 15.64
N TYR A 126 2.54 10.01 16.09
CA TYR A 126 2.21 9.81 17.50
C TYR A 126 1.89 8.34 17.76
N LEU A 127 2.15 7.89 18.99
CA LEU A 127 1.79 6.55 19.41
C LEU A 127 0.29 6.48 19.71
N LYS A 128 -0.39 5.51 19.11
CA LYS A 128 -1.80 5.22 19.38
C LYS A 128 -2.01 3.76 19.70
N MET A 129 -2.79 3.53 20.75
CA MET A 129 -3.19 2.21 21.23
C MET A 129 -4.71 2.10 21.09
N ASP A 130 -5.16 1.22 20.19
CA ASP A 130 -6.57 0.94 19.97
C ASP A 130 -6.91 -0.46 20.48
N VAL A 131 -8.02 -0.62 21.19
CA VAL A 131 -8.56 -1.95 21.50
C VAL A 131 -9.19 -2.52 20.23
N VAL A 132 -8.68 -3.65 19.75
CA VAL A 132 -9.14 -4.35 18.55
C VAL A 132 -9.57 -5.77 18.90
N ARG A 133 -10.34 -6.39 18.02
CA ARG A 133 -10.67 -7.82 18.12
C ARG A 133 -9.83 -8.59 17.12
N SER A 134 -9.19 -9.65 17.60
CA SER A 134 -8.47 -10.58 16.73
C SER A 134 -9.44 -11.28 15.78
N ALA A 135 -8.93 -11.72 14.62
CA ALA A 135 -9.70 -12.46 13.62
C ALA A 135 -9.85 -13.95 13.98
N ASP A 136 -9.50 -14.35 15.20
CA ASP A 136 -9.67 -15.71 15.70
C ASP A 136 -11.14 -16.01 15.98
N MET A 137 -11.48 -17.30 16.10
CA MET A 137 -12.85 -17.76 16.33
C MET A 137 -13.50 -17.14 17.57
N ASN A 138 -12.70 -16.82 18.60
CA ASN A 138 -13.18 -16.23 19.84
C ASN A 138 -13.24 -14.70 19.82
N LYS A 139 -12.82 -14.05 18.72
CA LYS A 139 -12.73 -12.58 18.58
C LYS A 139 -12.02 -11.94 19.77
N THR A 140 -10.90 -12.55 20.17
CA THR A 140 -10.22 -12.23 21.42
C THR A 140 -9.81 -10.76 21.43
N PRO A 141 -10.18 -9.98 22.48
CA PRO A 141 -9.74 -8.60 22.62
C PRO A 141 -8.21 -8.50 22.67
N ASP A 142 -7.67 -7.52 21.96
CA ASP A 142 -6.24 -7.26 21.85
C ASP A 142 -5.99 -5.75 21.79
N VAL A 143 -4.76 -5.31 22.07
CA VAL A 143 -4.37 -3.92 21.92
C VAL A 143 -3.48 -3.79 20.69
N ARG A 144 -3.82 -2.87 19.79
CA ARG A 144 -2.99 -2.54 18.63
C ARG A 144 -2.27 -1.22 18.89
N THR A 145 -0.96 -1.30 19.11
CA THR A 145 -0.09 -0.13 19.10
C THR A 145 0.41 0.13 17.69
N ARG A 146 0.31 1.38 17.23
CA ARG A 146 0.83 1.81 15.92
C ARG A 146 1.06 3.31 15.90
N ALA A 147 1.89 3.74 14.95
CA ALA A 147 2.04 5.14 14.60
C ALA A 147 0.80 5.64 13.86
N PHE A 148 0.33 6.82 14.25
CA PHE A 148 -0.68 7.56 13.51
C PHE A 148 -0.26 9.02 13.35
N LEU A 149 -0.68 9.63 12.24
CA LEU A 149 -0.45 11.04 11.93
C LEU A 149 -1.81 11.73 11.97
N PRO A 150 -2.10 12.57 13.00
CA PRO A 150 -3.34 13.35 13.07
C PRO A 150 -3.48 14.28 11.86
N GLU A 151 -2.38 14.94 11.51
CA GLU A 151 -2.26 15.85 10.39
C GLU A 151 -1.13 15.36 9.50
N TRP A 152 -1.41 15.27 8.20
CA TRP A 152 -0.44 14.80 7.23
C TRP A 152 -0.70 15.38 5.84
N CYS A 153 0.34 15.39 5.02
CA CYS A 153 0.24 15.66 3.60
C CYS A 153 1.19 14.77 2.80
N ALA A 154 0.96 14.69 1.50
CA ALA A 154 1.71 13.86 0.57
C ALA A 154 1.77 14.52 -0.81
N GLU A 155 2.80 14.19 -1.58
CA GLU A 155 2.94 14.61 -2.97
C GLU A 155 3.12 13.37 -3.85
N VAL A 156 2.29 13.25 -4.90
CA VAL A 156 2.23 12.07 -5.75
C VAL A 156 2.35 12.48 -7.21
N GLU A 157 3.29 11.88 -7.92
CA GLU A 157 3.33 11.96 -9.38
C GLU A 157 2.46 10.86 -9.97
N ILE A 158 1.60 11.23 -10.90
CA ILE A 158 0.74 10.31 -11.64
C ILE A 158 1.04 10.46 -13.12
N ARG A 159 1.31 9.34 -13.79
CA ARG A 159 1.40 9.23 -15.24
C ARG A 159 0.19 8.48 -15.76
N TYR A 160 -0.39 8.96 -16.84
CA TYR A 160 -1.56 8.34 -17.44
C TYR A 160 -1.46 8.34 -18.96
N VAL A 161 -2.12 7.37 -19.59
CA VAL A 161 -2.21 7.28 -21.05
C VAL A 161 -3.35 8.19 -21.54
N VAL A 162 -3.08 8.94 -22.61
CA VAL A 162 -4.03 9.87 -23.28
C VAL A 162 -4.30 9.41 -24.71
#